data_AF-A0A7Z3E083-F1
#
_entry.id   AF-A0A7Z3E083-F1
#
_cell.length_a   1.000
_cell.length_b   1.000
_cell.length_c   1.000
_cell.angle_alpha   90.00
_cell.angle_beta   90.00
_cell.angle_gamma   90.00
#
_symmetry.space_group_name_H-M   'P 1'
#
loop_
_entity.id
_entity.type
_entity.pdbx_description
1 polymer ?
#
loop_
_entity_poly.entity_id
_entity_poly.type
_entity_poly.pdbx_seq_one_letter_code
_entity_poly.pdbx_strand_id
1 'polypeptide(L)' 'MQENPNITIKEIIIRIQKKFDLNVSKTTVHRNMQKMKFSYITPRSIQNEQDKSKQKELKKT' A
#
# COMPACT_ATOMS: atom_id res chain seq x y z
N MET A 1 1.61 -12.85 -19.92
CA MET A 1 0.58 -12.20 -19.09
C MET A 1 1.31 -11.63 -17.88
N GLN A 2 1.37 -10.30 -17.73
CA GLN A 2 2.13 -9.65 -16.66
C GLN A 2 1.36 -9.84 -15.34
N GLU A 3 1.80 -10.77 -14.49
CA GLU A 3 1.25 -10.87 -13.13
C GLU A 3 1.75 -9.66 -12.34
N ASN A 4 0.87 -8.69 -12.12
CA ASN A 4 1.20 -7.52 -11.32
C ASN A 4 1.36 -7.98 -9.86
N PRO A 5 2.57 -7.94 -9.28
CA PRO A 5 2.81 -8.46 -7.94
C PRO A 5 2.15 -7.58 -6.86
N ASN A 6 1.73 -6.37 -7.23
CA ASN A 6 1.11 -5.41 -6.35
C ASN A 6 -0.39 -5.68 -6.22
N ILE A 7 -0.77 -6.49 -5.22
CA ILE A 7 -2.17 -6.71 -4.89
C ILE A 7 -2.67 -5.68 -3.87
N THR A 8 -3.75 -4.98 -4.20
CA THR A 8 -4.36 -4.00 -3.31
C THR A 8 -5.46 -4.64 -2.44
N ILE A 9 -5.70 -4.10 -1.25
CA ILE A 9 -6.81 -4.53 -0.36
C ILE A 9 -8.16 -4.55 -1.10
N LYS A 10 -8.42 -3.56 -1.97
CA LYS A 10 -9.66 -3.48 -2.77
C LYS A 10 -9.81 -4.68 -3.71
N GLU A 11 -8.73 -5.09 -4.38
CA GLU A 11 -8.77 -6.26 -5.25
C GLU A 11 -9.04 -7.53 -4.47
N ILE A 12 -8.47 -7.68 -3.27
CA ILE A 12 -8.71 -8.85 -2.43
C ILE A 12 -10.18 -8.93 -2.04
N ILE A 13 -10.80 -7.81 -1.67
CA ILE A 13 -12.25 -7.76 -1.37
C ILE A 13 -13.06 -8.25 -2.58
N ILE A 14 -12.77 -7.72 -3.78
CA ILE A 14 -13.46 -8.11 -5.02
C ILE A 14 -13.24 -9.60 -5.33
N ARG A 15 -12.02 -10.11 -5.17
CA ARG A 15 -11.70 -11.54 -5.41
C ARG A 15 -12.42 -12.45 -4.41
N ILE A 16 -12.49 -12.06 -3.14
CA ILE A 16 -13.22 -12.81 -2.11
C ILE A 16 -14.71 -12.82 -2.45
N GLN A 17 -15.28 -11.66 -2.80
CA GLN A 17 -16.68 -11.57 -3.19
C GLN A 17 -16.98 -12.42 -4.43
N LYS A 18 -16.16 -12.35 -5.48
CA LYS A 18 -16.39 -13.17 -6.70
C LYS A 18 -16.25 -14.67 -6.48
N LYS A 19 -15.35 -15.09 -5.60
CA LYS A 19 -15.03 -16.52 -5.40
C LYS A 19 -15.90 -17.18 -4.34
N PHE A 20 -16.31 -16.45 -3.32
CA PHE A 20 -17.02 -16.98 -2.15
C PHE A 20 -18.39 -16.35 -1.93
N ASP A 21 -18.78 -15.36 -2.73
CA ASP A 21 -20.01 -14.55 -2.56
C ASP A 21 -20.13 -13.91 -1.16
N LEU A 22 -18.98 -13.62 -0.54
CA LEU A 22 -18.90 -13.02 0.79
C LEU A 22 -18.52 -11.56 0.70
N ASN A 23 -19.31 -10.71 1.37
CA ASN A 23 -18.96 -9.33 1.58
C ASN A 23 -18.10 -9.19 2.85
N VAL A 24 -16.85 -8.78 2.67
CA VAL A 24 -15.88 -8.60 3.75
C VAL A 24 -15.45 -7.15 3.85
N SER A 25 -15.40 -6.64 5.09
CA SER A 25 -14.94 -5.29 5.34
C SER A 25 -13.46 -5.13 5.03
N LYS A 26 -13.07 -3.91 4.65
CA LYS A 26 -11.68 -3.53 4.41
C LYS A 26 -10.78 -3.80 5.62
N THR A 27 -11.26 -3.53 6.84
CA THR A 27 -10.50 -3.73 8.08
C THR A 27 -10.27 -5.20 8.35
N THR A 28 -11.24 -6.07 8.07
CA THR A 28 -11.11 -7.52 8.17
C THR A 28 -10.02 -8.05 7.25
N VAL A 29 -10.04 -7.61 5.98
CA VAL A 29 -9.02 -8.02 5.00
C VAL A 29 -7.64 -7.53 5.44
N HIS A 30 -7.51 -6.25 5.84
CA HIS A 30 -6.25 -5.69 6.32
C HIS A 30 -5.67 -6.46 7.53
N ARG A 31 -6.50 -6.76 8.54
CA ARG A 31 -6.07 -7.54 9.71
C ARG A 31 -5.59 -8.95 9.34
N ASN A 32 -6.26 -9.61 8.40
CA ASN A 32 -5.86 -10.94 7.95
C ASN A 32 -4.56 -10.89 7.13
N MET A 33 -4.38 -9.89 6.26
CA MET A 33 -3.11 -9.69 5.55
C MET A 33 -1.93 -9.50 6.53
N GLN A 34 -2.12 -8.70 7.58
CA GLN A 34 -1.11 -8.52 8.63
C GLN A 34 -0.80 -9.83 9.37
N LYS A 35 -1.83 -10.62 9.71
CA LYS A 35 -1.65 -11.95 10.35
C LYS A 35 -0.90 -12.93 9.46
N MET A 36 -1.13 -12.88 8.15
CA MET A 36 -0.43 -13.71 7.16
C MET A 36 1.02 -13.25 6.92
N LYS A 37 1.48 -12.21 7.64
CA LYS A 37 2.79 -11.56 7.42
C LYS A 37 2.96 -11.18 5.94
N PHE A 38 1.85 -10.76 5.30
CA PHE A 38 1.90 -10.26 3.94
C PHE A 38 2.63 -8.91 3.98
N SER A 39 3.96 -8.98 3.85
CA SER A 39 4.80 -7.80 3.76
C SER A 39 4.47 -7.11 2.45
N TYR A 40 3.50 -6.18 2.50
CA TYR A 40 3.37 -5.17 1.48
C TYR A 40 4.70 -4.42 1.50
N ILE A 41 5.53 -4.64 0.49
CA ILE A 41 6.62 -3.71 0.19
C ILE A 41 5.88 -2.44 -0.23
N THR A 42 5.41 -1.65 0.74
CA THR A 42 5.12 -0.24 0.50
C THR A 42 6.38 0.25 -0.18
N PRO A 43 6.33 0.69 -1.45
CA PRO A 43 7.45 1.45 -1.97
C PRO A 43 7.66 2.53 -0.91
N ARG A 44 8.87 2.54 -0.34
CA ARG A 44 9.23 3.46 0.74
C ARG A 44 8.70 4.80 0.31
N SER A 45 7.81 5.41 1.10
CA SER A 45 7.29 6.74 0.76
C SER A 45 8.52 7.56 0.42
N ILE A 46 8.63 7.93 -0.85
CA ILE A 46 9.49 9.03 -1.24
C ILE A 46 8.78 10.15 -0.51
N GLN A 47 9.19 10.42 0.73
CA GLN A 47 8.79 11.64 1.42
C GLN A 47 9.08 12.69 0.38
N ASN A 48 8.01 13.27 -0.18
CA ASN A 48 8.10 14.33 -1.17
C ASN A 48 9.23 15.22 -0.69
N GLU A 49 10.31 15.23 -1.46
CA GLU A 49 11.55 15.92 -1.14
C GLU A 49 11.15 17.23 -0.49
N GLN A 50 11.27 17.30 0.84
CA GLN A 50 10.86 18.49 1.56
C GLN A 50 11.64 19.62 0.94
N ASP A 51 10.93 20.46 0.18
CA ASP A 51 11.40 21.60 -0.59
C ASP A 51 12.92 21.65 -0.75
N LYS A 52 13.45 21.07 -1.84
CA LYS A 52 14.83 21.32 -2.28
C LYS A 52 15.16 22.83 -2.34
N SER A 53 14.14 23.70 -2.39
CA SER A 53 14.26 25.15 -2.24
C SER A 53 14.75 25.59 -0.84
N LYS A 54 14.19 25.03 0.25
CA LYS A 54 14.53 25.41 1.64
C LYS A 54 15.92 24.94 2.08
N GLN A 55 16.43 23.85 1.51
CA GLN A 55 17.80 23.38 1.81
C GLN A 55 18.91 24.30 1.27
N LYS A 56 18.63 25.11 0.25
CA LYS A 56 19.64 25.97 -0.40
C LYS A 56 19.91 27.27 0.38
N GLU A 57 18.93 27.78 1.12
CA GLU A 57 19.10 28.95 2.00
C GLU A 57 19.83 28.61 3.30
N LEU A 58 19.58 27.43 3.89
CA LEU A 58 20.20 26.99 5.15
C LEU A 58 21.71 26.66 5.03
N LYS A 59 22.22 26.46 3.81
CA LYS A 59 23.65 26.20 3.56
C LYS A 59 24.46 27.47 3.25
N LYS A 60 23.84 28.65 3.30
CA LYS A 60 24.49 29.95 3.01
C LYS A 60 24.87 30.74 4.28
N THR A 61 24.86 30.13 5.46
CA THR A 61 25.37 30.74 6.70
C THR A 61 26.73 30.19 7.04
#